data_AF-A0A8T7D1Y1-F1
#
_entry.id   AF-A0A8T7D1Y1-F1
#
_cell.length_a   1.000
_cell.length_b   1.000
_cell.length_c   1.000
_cell.angle_alpha   90.00
_cell.angle_beta   90.00
_cell.angle_gamma   90.00
#
_symmetry.space_group_name_H-M   'P 1'
#
loop_
_entity.id
_entity.type
_entity.pdbx_description
1 polymer ?
#
loop_
_entity_poly.entity_id
_entity_poly.type
_entity_poly.pdbx_seq_one_letter_code
_entity_poly.pdbx_strand_id
1 'polypeptide(L)'
;VTHVHDMPSKDTLRLEGPGTFTPGSVAGSAAGGAPSVESADHFADATSWGYRLAGRWTYNDVFKGINLLPHTAFQHDVSGVSPGPAGNFIEDRKAITLGIMATYKEEWAADISYTSFFGAGHYNLLNDRDYVAFNLKYSF
;
A
#
# COMPACT_ATOMS: atom_id res chain seq x y z
N VAL A 1 -12.22 -0.17 -5.86
CA VAL A 1 -12.73 1.20 -6.12
C VAL A 1 -13.48 1.67 -4.89
N THR A 2 -13.38 2.95 -4.57
CA THR A 2 -14.11 3.65 -3.52
C THR A 2 -14.74 4.88 -4.14
N HIS A 3 -16.02 5.13 -3.85
CA HIS A 3 -16.72 6.35 -4.24
C HIS A 3 -17.46 6.93 -3.05
N VAL A 4 -17.36 8.24 -2.85
CA VAL A 4 -18.02 8.99 -1.78
C VAL A 4 -19.11 9.86 -2.40
N HIS A 5 -20.36 9.52 -2.13
CA HIS A 5 -21.50 10.29 -2.60
C HIS A 5 -21.54 11.66 -1.93
N ASP A 6 -21.93 12.68 -2.70
CA ASP A 6 -22.08 14.07 -2.25
C ASP A 6 -20.82 14.66 -1.59
N MET A 7 -19.64 14.21 -2.03
CA MET A 7 -18.38 14.79 -1.56
C MET A 7 -18.30 16.27 -1.98
N PRO A 8 -18.00 17.20 -1.05
CA PRO A 8 -17.81 18.59 -1.40
C PRO A 8 -16.63 18.76 -2.36
N SER A 9 -16.70 19.78 -3.21
CA SER A 9 -15.56 20.13 -4.07
C SER A 9 -14.36 20.60 -3.24
N LYS A 10 -13.15 20.39 -3.75
CA LYS A 10 -11.89 20.83 -3.11
C LYS A 10 -11.78 22.36 -2.97
N ASP A 11 -12.62 23.13 -3.68
CA ASP A 11 -12.73 24.58 -3.53
C ASP A 11 -13.64 24.99 -2.36
N THR A 12 -14.54 24.11 -1.94
CA THR A 12 -15.45 24.34 -0.81
C THR A 12 -14.85 23.79 0.49
N LEU A 13 -14.46 22.52 0.49
CA LEU A 13 -13.89 21.84 1.64
C LEU A 13 -12.95 20.74 1.17
N ARG A 14 -11.71 20.80 1.66
CA ARG A 14 -10.71 19.75 1.43
C ARG A 14 -10.76 18.77 2.59
N LEU A 15 -11.02 17.50 2.29
CA LEU A 15 -10.94 16.43 3.27
C LEU A 15 -9.52 15.85 3.26
N GLU A 16 -9.00 15.62 4.46
CA GLU A 16 -7.63 15.17 4.66
C GLU A 16 -7.38 13.78 4.06
N GLY A 17 -6.18 13.62 3.50
CA GLY A 17 -5.63 12.36 3.03
C GLY A 17 -4.35 12.00 3.80
N PRO A 18 -3.79 10.80 3.57
CA PRO A 18 -2.48 10.47 4.11
C PRO A 18 -1.41 11.45 3.59
N GLY A 19 -0.60 12.01 4.49
CA GLY A 19 0.51 12.91 4.12
C GLY A 19 0.15 14.38 3.94
N THR A 20 -1.14 14.77 3.97
CA THR A 20 -1.57 16.18 3.88
C THR A 20 -1.46 16.90 5.23
N PHE A 21 -0.27 16.96 5.82
CA PHE A 21 -0.07 17.54 7.15
C PHE A 21 -0.02 19.08 7.15
N THR A 22 0.02 19.71 5.98
CA THR A 22 0.07 21.18 5.84
C THR A 22 -1.26 21.74 5.34
N PRO A 23 -1.62 22.98 5.71
CA PRO A 23 -2.88 23.57 5.27
C PRO A 23 -2.96 23.73 3.75
N GLY A 24 -4.14 23.51 3.17
CA GLY A 24 -4.38 23.71 1.73
C GLY A 24 -4.60 25.16 1.28
N SER A 25 -4.54 26.14 2.19
CA SER A 25 -4.71 27.56 1.85
C SER A 25 -3.65 28.44 2.51
N VAL A 26 -3.33 29.57 1.86
CA VAL A 26 -2.38 30.57 2.39
C VAL A 26 -2.85 31.12 3.74
N ALA A 27 -4.16 31.38 3.89
CA ALA A 27 -4.75 31.83 5.14
C ALA A 27 -4.58 30.77 6.25
N GLY A 28 -4.84 29.50 5.94
CA GLY A 28 -4.62 28.39 6.87
C GLY A 28 -3.15 28.22 7.24
N SER A 29 -2.23 28.36 6.28
CA SER A 29 -0.79 28.31 6.49
C SER A 29 -0.32 29.41 7.44
N ALA A 30 -0.77 30.64 7.23
CA ALA A 30 -0.45 31.77 8.09
C ALA A 30 -1.02 31.63 9.51
N ALA A 31 -2.26 31.16 9.64
CA ALA A 31 -2.90 30.93 10.93
C ALA A 31 -2.26 29.77 11.71
N GLY A 32 -1.83 28.72 11.02
CA GLY A 32 -1.20 27.53 11.60
C GLY A 32 0.33 27.60 11.73
N GLY A 33 0.95 28.69 11.26
CA GLY A 33 2.43 28.82 11.24
C GLY A 33 3.13 27.80 10.33
N ALA A 34 2.45 27.27 9.31
CA ALA A 34 3.03 26.32 8.38
C ALA A 34 3.89 27.06 7.32
N PRO A 35 5.05 26.50 6.93
CA PRO A 35 5.97 27.13 5.99
C PRO A 35 5.52 27.06 4.52
N SER A 36 4.53 26.21 4.21
CA SER A 36 4.06 25.95 2.86
C SER A 36 2.58 25.55 2.85
N VAL A 37 1.98 25.63 1.67
CA VAL A 37 0.61 25.24 1.39
C VAL A 37 0.59 23.91 0.63
N GLU A 38 -0.29 23.00 1.02
CA GLU A 38 -0.50 21.71 0.36
C GLU A 38 -1.26 21.88 -0.97
N SER A 39 -0.85 21.13 -2.00
CA SER A 39 -1.59 21.13 -3.28
C SER A 39 -2.97 20.51 -3.09
N ALA A 40 -3.98 21.06 -3.81
CA ALA A 40 -5.33 20.50 -3.81
C ALA A 40 -5.36 19.03 -4.29
N ASP A 41 -4.44 18.67 -5.18
CA ASP A 41 -4.42 17.36 -5.84
C ASP A 41 -4.22 16.20 -4.86
N HIS A 42 -3.60 16.44 -3.70
CA HIS A 42 -3.28 15.39 -2.73
C HIS A 42 -4.30 15.23 -1.59
N PHE A 43 -5.31 16.11 -1.55
CA PHE A 43 -6.48 15.93 -0.69
C PHE A 43 -7.44 14.90 -1.28
N ALA A 44 -8.34 14.39 -0.44
CA ALA A 44 -9.22 13.30 -0.81
C ALA A 44 -10.08 13.61 -2.04
N ASP A 45 -10.27 12.58 -2.87
CA ASP A 45 -11.07 12.59 -4.07
C ASP A 45 -12.37 11.82 -3.89
N ALA A 46 -13.41 12.24 -4.63
CA ALA A 46 -14.72 11.59 -4.58
C ALA A 46 -14.67 10.15 -5.07
N THR A 47 -13.75 9.86 -5.99
CA THR A 47 -13.53 8.52 -6.52
C THR A 47 -12.05 8.19 -6.45
N SER A 48 -11.73 7.04 -5.88
CA SER A 48 -10.37 6.50 -5.91
C SER A 48 -10.36 5.00 -6.17
N TRP A 49 -9.31 4.51 -6.82
CA TRP A 49 -9.23 3.12 -7.23
C TRP A 49 -7.81 2.63 -7.43
N GLY A 50 -7.68 1.31 -7.45
CA GLY A 50 -6.44 0.60 -7.66
C GLY A 50 -6.72 -0.87 -7.92
N TYR A 51 -5.66 -1.62 -8.17
CA TYR A 51 -5.71 -3.07 -8.35
C TYR A 51 -4.66 -3.76 -7.49
N ARG A 52 -4.90 -5.05 -7.25
CA ARG A 52 -4.06 -5.98 -6.50
C ARG A 52 -3.94 -7.25 -7.33
N LEU A 53 -2.73 -7.72 -7.55
CA LEU A 53 -2.42 -8.96 -8.28
C LEU A 53 -1.63 -9.87 -7.36
N ALA A 54 -1.94 -11.16 -7.37
CA ALA A 54 -1.17 -12.16 -6.63
C ALA A 54 -0.94 -13.38 -7.51
N GLY A 55 0.27 -13.92 -7.43
CA GLY A 55 0.69 -15.11 -8.15
C GLY A 55 1.40 -16.07 -7.21
N ARG A 56 1.11 -17.36 -7.36
CA ARG A 56 1.85 -18.43 -6.68
C ARG A 56 2.02 -19.59 -7.64
N TRP A 57 3.24 -20.09 -7.73
CA TRP A 57 3.58 -21.27 -8.51
C TRP A 57 3.92 -22.41 -7.56
N THR A 58 3.71 -23.64 -8.02
CA THR A 58 4.03 -24.84 -7.23
C THR A 58 4.94 -25.73 -8.06
N TYR A 59 6.14 -25.97 -7.53
CA TYR A 59 7.10 -26.93 -8.06
C TYR A 59 7.17 -28.09 -7.08
N ASN A 60 6.64 -29.24 -7.49
CA ASN A 60 6.57 -30.43 -6.65
C ASN A 60 7.88 -31.22 -6.71
N ASP A 61 8.28 -31.77 -5.57
CA ASP A 61 9.43 -32.66 -5.42
C ASP A 61 10.72 -32.16 -6.11
N VAL A 62 11.07 -30.89 -5.85
CA VAL A 62 12.29 -30.27 -6.42
C VAL A 62 13.54 -30.93 -5.85
N PHE A 63 13.48 -31.37 -4.59
CA PHE A 63 14.56 -32.12 -3.96
C PHE A 63 14.04 -32.99 -2.81
N LYS A 64 14.13 -34.31 -2.96
CA LYS A 64 13.90 -35.30 -1.88
C LYS A 64 12.60 -35.05 -1.08
N GLY A 65 11.49 -34.75 -1.74
CA GLY A 65 10.18 -34.50 -1.12
C GLY A 65 9.95 -33.06 -0.66
N ILE A 66 10.81 -32.12 -1.05
CA ILE A 66 10.61 -30.67 -0.85
C ILE A 66 9.85 -30.10 -2.06
N ASN A 67 8.71 -29.46 -1.79
CA ASN A 67 8.02 -28.62 -2.77
C ASN A 67 8.46 -27.16 -2.58
N LEU A 68 8.68 -26.45 -3.69
CA LEU A 68 8.95 -25.02 -3.69
C LEU A 68 7.75 -24.25 -4.22
N LEU A 69 7.38 -23.19 -3.52
CA LEU A 69 6.26 -22.33 -3.85
C LEU A 69 6.72 -20.86 -3.91
N PRO A 70 7.36 -20.43 -5.02
CA PRO A 70 7.57 -19.01 -5.27
C PRO A 70 6.23 -18.28 -5.34
N HIS A 71 6.17 -17.10 -4.75
CA HIS A 71 4.98 -16.27 -4.74
C HIS A 71 5.32 -14.79 -4.90
N THR A 72 4.35 -14.04 -5.40
CA THR A 72 4.41 -12.60 -5.52
C THR A 72 3.04 -11.97 -5.26
N ALA A 73 3.04 -10.77 -4.69
CA ALA A 73 1.88 -9.91 -4.65
C ALA A 73 2.30 -8.52 -5.12
N PHE A 74 1.52 -7.91 -6.00
CA PHE A 74 1.73 -6.55 -6.47
C PHE A 74 0.48 -5.73 -6.24
N GLN A 75 0.68 -4.49 -5.80
CA GLN A 75 -0.38 -3.54 -5.58
C GLN A 75 -0.07 -2.19 -6.21
N HIS A 76 -1.10 -1.59 -6.81
CA HIS A 76 -1.04 -0.24 -7.35
C HIS A 76 -2.36 0.49 -7.09
N ASP A 77 -2.28 1.61 -6.39
CA ASP A 77 -3.33 2.60 -6.22
C ASP A 77 -3.22 3.57 -7.40
N VAL A 78 -4.10 3.44 -8.40
CA VAL A 78 -3.91 4.05 -9.71
C VAL A 78 -4.30 5.51 -9.71
N SER A 79 -5.45 5.84 -9.13
CA SER A 79 -5.91 7.23 -9.10
C SER A 79 -6.81 7.52 -7.91
N GLY A 80 -6.70 8.76 -7.43
CA GLY A 80 -7.47 9.34 -6.35
C GLY A 80 -6.97 8.96 -4.96
N VAL A 81 -7.16 9.87 -4.01
CA VAL A 81 -6.85 9.68 -2.59
C VAL A 81 -8.15 9.43 -1.82
N SER A 82 -8.23 8.33 -1.06
CA SER A 82 -9.40 8.10 -0.20
C SER A 82 -9.40 9.04 1.01
N PRO A 83 -10.57 9.53 1.46
CA PRO A 83 -10.64 10.35 2.66
C PRO A 83 -10.19 9.60 3.91
N GLY A 84 -9.44 10.28 4.76
CA GLY A 84 -8.97 9.77 6.04
C GLY A 84 -10.10 9.60 7.08
N PRO A 85 -9.81 8.95 8.23
CA PRO A 85 -8.50 8.40 8.61
C PRO A 85 -8.22 6.97 8.09
N ALA A 86 -9.20 6.30 7.48
CA ALA A 86 -9.09 4.89 7.05
C ALA A 86 -9.16 4.72 5.52
N GLY A 87 -8.54 5.65 4.79
CA GLY A 87 -8.56 5.66 3.33
C GLY A 87 -7.83 4.46 2.71
N ASN A 88 -8.46 3.82 1.72
CA ASN A 88 -7.92 2.62 1.06
C ASN A 88 -6.85 2.93 0.02
N PHE A 89 -6.94 4.08 -0.67
CA PHE A 89 -6.09 4.42 -1.81
C PHE A 89 -5.31 5.71 -1.55
N ILE A 90 -4.04 5.71 -1.97
CA ILE A 90 -3.20 6.90 -2.11
C ILE A 90 -2.73 6.90 -3.56
N GLU A 91 -3.07 7.93 -4.33
CA GLU A 91 -2.73 8.00 -5.75
C GLU A 91 -1.24 7.69 -6.00
N ASP A 92 -0.96 6.87 -7.00
CA ASP A 92 0.36 6.37 -7.40
C ASP A 92 1.11 5.46 -6.42
N ARG A 93 0.55 5.14 -5.25
CA ARG A 93 1.19 4.25 -4.28
C ARG A 93 1.26 2.82 -4.81
N LYS A 94 2.44 2.22 -4.70
CA LYS A 94 2.73 0.86 -5.15
C LYS A 94 3.41 0.07 -4.04
N ALA A 95 3.22 -1.25 -4.06
CA ALA A 95 4.05 -2.16 -3.28
C ALA A 95 4.16 -3.50 -3.99
N ILE A 96 5.29 -4.18 -3.78
CA ILE A 96 5.54 -5.51 -4.31
C ILE A 96 6.09 -6.40 -3.21
N THR A 97 5.56 -7.62 -3.12
CA THR A 97 6.09 -8.70 -2.31
C THR A 97 6.61 -9.79 -3.23
N LEU A 98 7.82 -10.27 -2.95
CA LEU A 98 8.42 -11.44 -3.57
C LEU A 98 8.80 -12.41 -2.46
N GLY A 99 8.47 -13.68 -2.63
CA GLY A 99 8.80 -14.68 -1.63
C GLY A 99 8.92 -16.08 -2.20
N ILE A 100 9.47 -16.95 -1.38
CA ILE A 100 9.56 -18.37 -1.66
C ILE A 100 9.29 -19.16 -0.39
N MET A 101 8.35 -20.10 -0.52
CA MET A 101 8.03 -21.06 0.52
C MET A 101 8.56 -22.44 0.14
N ALA A 102 9.13 -23.16 1.09
CA ALA A 102 9.48 -24.56 0.96
C ALA A 102 8.62 -25.38 1.91
N THR A 103 8.04 -26.48 1.42
CA THR A 103 7.30 -27.44 2.26
C THR A 103 7.93 -28.81 2.14
N TYR A 104 8.14 -29.49 3.26
CA TYR A 104 8.65 -30.86 3.30
C TYR A 104 7.60 -31.78 3.91
N LYS A 105 7.13 -32.74 3.11
CA LYS A 105 6.13 -33.75 3.49
C LYS A 105 4.85 -33.20 4.13
N GLU A 106 4.51 -31.93 3.86
CA GLU A 106 3.39 -31.20 4.47
C GLU A 106 3.44 -31.06 6.01
N GLU A 107 4.48 -31.60 6.66
CA GLU A 107 4.74 -31.46 8.09
C GLU A 107 5.49 -30.16 8.41
N TRP A 108 6.46 -29.81 7.57
CA TRP A 108 7.28 -28.60 7.73
C TRP A 108 7.00 -27.62 6.60
N ALA A 109 6.84 -26.34 6.94
CA ALA A 109 6.81 -25.25 5.97
C ALA A 109 7.68 -24.09 6.45
N ALA A 110 8.55 -23.59 5.58
CA ALA A 110 9.36 -22.39 5.82
C ALA A 110 9.14 -21.40 4.68
N ASP A 111 8.91 -20.13 4.99
CA ASP A 111 8.75 -19.05 4.01
C ASP A 111 9.70 -17.90 4.32
N ILE A 112 10.28 -17.34 3.26
CA ILE A 112 10.97 -16.06 3.31
C ILE A 112 10.40 -15.16 2.22
N SER A 113 10.12 -13.91 2.58
CA SER A 113 9.61 -12.92 1.65
C SER A 113 10.19 -11.53 1.94
N TYR A 114 10.26 -10.72 0.89
CA TYR A 114 10.65 -9.31 0.94
C TYR A 114 9.52 -8.47 0.35
N THR A 115 9.16 -7.40 1.04
CA THR A 115 8.17 -6.43 0.58
C THR A 115 8.82 -5.07 0.43
N SER A 116 8.61 -4.44 -0.73
CA SER A 116 9.03 -3.09 -1.03
C SER A 116 7.85 -2.18 -1.33
N PHE A 117 7.86 -0.98 -0.76
CA PHE A 117 6.85 0.06 -0.95
C PHE A 117 7.46 1.22 -1.74
N PHE A 118 6.76 1.71 -2.76
CA PHE A 118 7.28 2.78 -3.61
C PHE A 118 6.15 3.63 -4.22
N GLY A 119 6.49 4.80 -4.76
CA GLY A 119 5.52 5.70 -5.40
C GLY A 119 4.75 6.59 -4.41
N ALA A 120 3.97 7.53 -4.94
CA ALA A 120 3.27 8.60 -4.22
C ALA A 120 4.14 9.52 -3.33
N GLY A 121 5.47 9.51 -3.52
CA GLY A 121 6.40 10.40 -2.82
C GLY A 121 6.22 10.39 -1.30
N HIS A 122 6.16 11.57 -0.70
CA HIS A 122 6.01 11.72 0.76
C HIS A 122 4.59 11.43 1.27
N TYR A 123 3.60 11.31 0.39
CA TYR A 123 2.22 10.92 0.76
C TYR A 123 2.13 9.42 1.06
N ASN A 124 3.02 8.60 0.48
CA ASN A 124 3.20 7.22 0.89
C ASN A 124 4.10 7.14 2.13
N LEU A 125 3.48 7.18 3.32
CA LEU A 125 4.19 7.07 4.60
C LEU A 125 4.89 5.72 4.84
N LEU A 126 4.68 4.75 3.94
CA LEU A 126 5.35 3.45 3.96
C LEU A 126 6.51 3.37 2.94
N ASN A 127 6.75 4.39 2.12
CA ASN A 127 7.69 4.39 0.99
C ASN A 127 9.14 4.02 1.36
N ASP A 128 9.51 4.12 2.64
CA ASP A 128 10.83 3.77 3.18
C ASP A 128 10.78 2.59 4.17
N ARG A 129 9.63 1.92 4.29
CA ARG A 129 9.36 0.88 5.30
C ARG A 129 9.37 -0.53 4.72
N ASP A 130 10.35 -0.78 3.86
CA ASP A 130 10.59 -2.11 3.30
C ASP A 130 10.98 -3.10 4.41
N TYR A 131 10.58 -4.37 4.26
CA TYR A 131 10.87 -5.39 5.26
C TYR A 131 11.05 -6.79 4.68
N VAL A 132 11.77 -7.63 5.41
CA VAL A 132 11.86 -9.08 5.18
C VAL A 132 11.02 -9.79 6.24
N ALA A 133 10.24 -10.78 5.83
CA ALA A 133 9.47 -11.65 6.70
C ALA A 133 9.97 -13.10 6.59
N PHE A 134 9.97 -13.80 7.72
CA PHE A 134 10.26 -15.22 7.81
C PHE A 134 9.15 -15.93 8.59
N ASN A 135 8.69 -17.07 8.09
CA ASN A 135 7.69 -17.91 8.76
C ASN A 135 8.17 -19.35 8.80
N LEU A 136 7.99 -20.01 9.95
CA LEU A 136 8.25 -21.43 10.13
C LEU A 136 7.03 -22.08 10.78
N LYS A 137 6.52 -23.13 10.15
CA LYS A 137 5.38 -23.92 10.62
C LYS A 137 5.76 -25.39 10.71
N TYR A 138 5.32 -26.03 11.79
CA TYR A 138 5.36 -27.48 11.99
C TYR A 138 3.96 -27.99 12.34
N SER A 139 3.54 -29.11 11.76
CA SER A 139 2.26 -29.78 12.06
C SER A 139 2.53 -31.21 12.56
N PHE A 140 1.87 -31.60 13.65
CA PHE A 140 1.98 -32.92 14.30
C PHE A 140 0.64 -33.67 14.28
#